data_AF-A0A832WZM0-F1
#
_entry.id   AF-A0A832WZM0-F1
#
_cell.length_a   1.000
_cell.length_b   1.000
_cell.length_c   1.000
_cell.angle_alpha   90.00
_cell.angle_beta   90.00
_cell.angle_gamma   90.00
#
_symmetry.space_group_name_H-M   'P 1'
#
loop_
_entity.id
_entity.type
_entity.pdbx_description
1 polymer ?
#
loop_
_entity_poly.entity_id
_entity_poly.type
_entity_poly.pdbx_seq_one_letter_code
_entity_poly.pdbx_strand_id
1 'polypeptide(L)' 'MIAQVLLIVTKRVSYEDIKYFFWTESVLVPLLYVLYAKGVPDQLSREQEKERKKEIFVLIFSFACMIMVVFMAMLNR' A
#
# COMPACT_ATOMS: atom_id res chain seq x y z
N MET A 1 -7.37 -7.11 -3.93
CA MET A 1 -8.81 -6.88 -3.67
C MET A 1 -9.77 -7.99 -4.14
N ILE A 2 -10.00 -8.24 -5.45
CA ILE A 2 -11.05 -9.19 -5.91
C ILE A 2 -10.87 -10.60 -5.32
N ALA A 3 -9.63 -11.11 -5.28
CA ALA A 3 -9.32 -12.40 -4.68
C ALA A 3 -9.64 -12.46 -3.17
N GLN A 4 -9.40 -11.38 -2.41
CA GLN A 4 -9.73 -11.33 -0.98
C GLN A 4 -11.24 -11.28 -0.76
N VAL A 5 -11.98 -10.53 -1.57
CA VAL A 5 -13.45 -10.50 -1.54
C VAL A 5 -14.00 -11.91 -1.79
N LEU A 6 -13.46 -12.63 -2.78
CA LEU A 6 -13.84 -14.02 -3.05
C LEU A 6 -13.55 -14.95 -1.85
N LEU A 7 -12.42 -14.78 -1.16
CA LEU A 7 -12.09 -15.57 0.03
C LEU A 7 -13.05 -15.31 1.21
N ILE A 8 -13.51 -14.07 1.38
CA ILE A 8 -14.52 -13.71 2.40
C ILE A 8 -15.88 -14.31 2.03
N VAL A 9 -16.33 -14.12 0.78
CA VAL A 9 -17.64 -14.61 0.31
C VAL A 9 -17.73 -16.13 0.38
N THR A 10 -16.62 -16.82 0.11
CA THR A 10 -16.53 -18.29 0.24
C THR A 10 -16.29 -18.76 1.68
N LYS A 11 -16.29 -17.84 2.66
CA LYS A 11 -16.03 -18.10 4.09
C LYS A 11 -14.71 -18.83 4.36
N ARG A 12 -13.74 -18.76 3.44
CA ARG A 12 -12.40 -19.35 3.58
C ARG A 12 -11.56 -18.58 4.59
N VAL A 13 -11.83 -17.29 4.75
CA VAL A 13 -11.14 -16.37 5.65
C VAL A 13 -12.17 -15.41 6.24
N SER A 14 -12.06 -15.10 7.54
CA SER A 14 -12.92 -14.08 8.16
C SER A 14 -12.45 -12.68 7.76
N TYR A 15 -13.39 -11.75 7.59
CA TYR A 15 -13.04 -10.35 7.40
C TYR A 15 -12.15 -9.83 8.54
N GLU A 16 -12.39 -10.25 9.79
CA GLU A 16 -11.59 -9.84 10.94
C GLU A 16 -10.11 -10.19 10.82
N ASP A 17 -9.78 -11.29 10.13
CA ASP A 17 -8.40 -11.77 9.96
C ASP A 17 -7.65 -10.99 8.87
N ILE A 18 -8.38 -10.37 7.93
CA ILE A 18 -7.79 -9.68 6.77
C ILE A 18 -8.21 -8.21 6.64
N LYS A 19 -8.99 -7.68 7.59
CA LYS A 19 -9.52 -6.30 7.53
C LYS A 19 -8.40 -5.28 7.37
N TYR A 20 -7.28 -5.50 8.04
CA TYR A 20 -6.13 -4.59 7.97
C TYR A 20 -5.42 -4.68 6.62
N PHE A 21 -5.31 -5.88 6.04
CA PHE A 21 -4.77 -6.05 4.69
C PHE A 21 -5.66 -5.36 3.65
N PHE A 22 -6.98 -5.52 3.79
CA PHE A 22 -7.97 -4.91 2.91
C PHE A 22 -7.92 -3.37 2.95
N TRP A 23 -7.81 -2.80 4.16
CA TRP A 23 -7.67 -1.35 4.36
C TRP A 23 -6.34 -0.82 3.79
N THR A 24 -5.26 -1.54 4.06
CA THR A 24 -3.91 -1.22 3.60
C THR A 24 -3.86 -1.20 2.07
N GLU A 25 -4.35 -2.24 1.39
CA GLU A 25 -4.36 -2.32 -0.07
C GLU A 25 -5.24 -1.22 -0.71
N SER A 26 -6.39 -0.91 -0.09
CA SER A 26 -7.31 0.14 -0.57
C SER A 26 -6.71 1.54 -0.52
N VAL A 27 -5.78 1.81 0.40
CA VAL A 27 -5.04 3.08 0.47
C VAL A 27 -3.79 3.04 -0.41
N LEU A 28 -3.10 1.91 -0.48
CA LEU A 28 -1.86 1.76 -1.23
C LEU A 28 -2.06 1.90 -2.74
N VAL A 29 -3.08 1.24 -3.30
CA VAL A 29 -3.29 1.19 -4.75
C VAL A 29 -3.54 2.60 -5.33
N PRO A 30 -4.42 3.44 -4.76
CA PRO A 30 -4.57 4.83 -5.19
C PRO A 30 -3.30 5.67 -5.01
N LEU A 31 -2.58 5.47 -3.91
CA LEU A 31 -1.33 6.19 -3.62
C LEU A 31 -0.27 5.89 -4.69
N LEU A 32 -0.05 4.61 -5.01
CA LEU A 32 0.84 4.19 -6.09
C LEU A 32 0.34 4.70 -7.45
N TYR A 33 -0.96 4.66 -7.72
CA TYR A 33 -1.51 5.21 -8.95
C TYR A 33 -1.23 6.71 -9.09
N VAL A 34 -1.39 7.50 -8.03
CA VAL A 34 -1.08 8.94 -8.04
C VAL A 34 0.41 9.19 -8.24
N LEU A 35 1.27 8.37 -7.64
CA LEU A 35 2.73 8.54 -7.73
C LEU A 35 3.31 8.11 -9.08
N TYR A 36 2.75 7.06 -9.69
CA TYR A 36 3.33 6.41 -10.87
C TYR A 36 2.52 6.57 -12.16
N ALA A 37 1.18 6.66 -12.09
CA ALA A 37 0.31 6.73 -13.28
C ALA A 37 -0.16 8.15 -13.60
N LYS A 38 -0.25 9.04 -12.60
CA LYS A 38 -0.41 10.47 -12.86
C LYS A 38 0.92 10.99 -13.39
N GLY A 39 1.05 10.97 -14.71
CA GLY A 39 2.21 11.44 -15.47
C GLY A 39 2.73 12.74 -14.88
N VAL A 40 4.01 12.72 -14.54
CA VAL A 40 4.76 13.89 -14.08
C VAL A 40 4.56 15.00 -15.13
N PRO A 41 4.23 16.24 -14.78
CA PRO A 41 4.32 17.32 -15.75
C PRO A 41 5.76 17.36 -16.24
N ASP A 42 5.95 17.35 -17.56
CA ASP A 42 7.20 17.17 -18.33
C ASP A 42 8.36 18.16 -17.98
N GLN A 43 8.22 18.95 -16.92
CA GLN A 43 9.08 20.05 -16.52
C GLN A 43 9.66 19.89 -15.09
N LEU A 44 9.73 18.69 -14.52
CA LEU A 44 10.48 18.52 -13.27
C LEU A 44 11.99 18.59 -13.54
N SER A 45 12.65 19.57 -12.92
CA SER A 45 14.12 19.63 -12.85
C SER A 45 14.69 18.30 -12.33
N ARG A 46 15.87 17.88 -12.79
CA ARG A 46 16.57 16.67 -12.33
C ARG A 46 16.67 16.57 -10.80
N GLU A 47 16.70 17.71 -10.10
CA GLU A 47 16.69 17.74 -8.64
C GLU A 47 15.33 17.36 -8.04
N GLN A 48 14.24 17.88 -8.60
CA GLN A 48 12.88 17.55 -8.16
C GLN A 48 12.54 16.09 -8.46
N GLU A 49 13.02 15.52 -9.57
CA GLU A 49 12.86 14.09 -9.87
C GLU A 49 13.56 13.23 -8.80
N LYS A 50 14.74 13.65 -8.36
CA LYS A 50 15.54 12.95 -7.35
C LYS A 50 14.91 13.03 -5.97
N GLU A 51 14.39 14.19 -5.57
CA GLU A 51 13.67 14.35 -4.30
C GLU A 51 12.35 13.56 -4.29
N ARG A 52 11.59 13.59 -5.38
CA ARG A 52 10.34 12.83 -5.48
C ARG A 52 10.56 11.32 -5.45
N LYS A 53 11.61 10.82 -6.10
CA LYS A 53 12.03 9.40 -5.98
C LYS A 53 12.38 9.04 -4.54
N LYS A 54 13.03 9.95 -3.80
CA LYS A 54 13.36 9.76 -2.40
C LYS A 54 12.10 9.77 -1.52
N GLU A 55 11.16 10.67 -1.77
CA GLU A 55 9.85 10.70 -1.09
C GLU A 55 9.07 9.41 -1.35
N ILE A 56 9.00 8.95 -2.59
CA ILE A 56 8.35 7.69 -2.96
C ILE A 56 9.01 6.51 -2.25
N PHE A 57 10.35 6.48 -2.20
CA PHE A 57 11.08 5.44 -1.49
C PHE A 57 10.78 5.45 0.01
N VAL A 58 10.79 6.62 0.65
CA VAL A 58 10.43 6.78 2.07
C VAL A 58 8.99 6.34 2.29
N LEU A 59 8.07 6.70 1.40
CA LEU A 59 6.66 6.34 1.50
C LEU A 59 6.46 4.83 1.43
N ILE A 60 7.09 4.15 0.46
CA ILE A 60 7.06 2.69 0.31
C ILE A 60 7.68 2.02 1.55
N PHE A 61 8.80 2.55 2.05
CA PHE A 61 9.49 2.02 3.23
C PHE A 61 8.62 2.15 4.48
N SER A 62 8.06 3.34 4.75
CA SER A 62 7.13 3.57 5.85
C SER A 62 5.90 2.67 5.76
N PHE A 63 5.40 2.43 4.54
CA PHE A 63 4.28 1.53 4.30
C PHE A 63 4.64 0.08 4.61
N ALA A 64 5.79 -0.40 4.16
CA ALA A 64 6.28 -1.74 4.48
C ALA A 64 6.48 -1.94 5.98
N CYS A 65 6.99 -0.92 6.69
CA CYS A 65 7.09 -0.94 8.15
C CYS A 65 5.71 -1.05 8.82
N MET A 66 4.71 -0.28 8.36
CA MET A 66 3.34 -0.40 8.87
C MET A 66 2.76 -1.80 8.64
N ILE A 67 2.97 -2.38 7.46
CA ILE A 67 2.57 -3.75 7.16
C ILE A 67 3.22 -4.73 8.16
N MET A 68 4.53 -4.67 8.36
CA MET A 68 5.23 -5.55 9.30
C MET A 68 4.68 -5.43 10.73
N VAL A 69 4.42 -4.22 11.20
CA VAL A 69 3.87 -3.97 12.54
C VAL A 69 2.47 -4.59 12.67
N VAL A 70 1.62 -4.44 11.65
CA VAL A 70 0.29 -5.07 11.62
C VAL A 70 0.41 -6.59 11.64
N PHE A 71 1.30 -7.18 10.84
CA PHE A 71 1.53 -8.63 10.85
C PHE A 71 2.07 -9.13 12.20
N MET A 72 3.04 -8.42 12.82
CA MET A 72 3.53 -8.76 14.16
C MET A 72 2.42 -8.70 15.20
N ALA A 73 1.57 -7.68 15.16
CA ALA A 73 0.46 -7.54 16.09
C ALA A 73 -0.59 -8.65 15.94
N MET A 74 -0.76 -9.20 14.74
CA MET A 74 -1.65 -10.34 14.51
C MET A 74 -1.02 -11.68 14.90
N LEU A 75 0.29 -11.86 14.72
CA LEU A 75 1.00 -13.10 15.05
C LEU A 75 1.35 -13.24 16.55
N ASN A 76 1.45 -12.12 17.27
CA ASN A 76 1.71 -12.11 18.71
C ASN A 76 0.42 -12.19 19.55
N ARG A 77 -0.61 -12.85 19.00
CA ARG A 77 -1.93 -13.10 19.58
C ARG A 77 -2.17 -14.59 19.63
#